data_AF-A0A9E4MS80-F1
#
_entry.id   AF-A0A9E4MS80-F1
#
_cell.length_a   1.000
_cell.length_b   1.000
_cell.length_c   1.000
_cell.angle_alpha   90.00
_cell.angle_beta   90.00
_cell.angle_gamma   90.00
#
_symmetry.space_group_name_H-M   'P 1'
#
loop_
_entity.id
_entity.type
_entity.pdbx_description
1 polymer ?
#
loop_
_entity_poly.entity_id
_entity_poly.type
_entity_poly.pdbx_seq_one_letter_code
_entity_poly.pdbx_strand_id
1 'polypeptide(L)'
;MNLSELLEPIASQFRSLGIPEPITHWGHPVMMGIVVLAMGSTVAYTGWQGRLASDKEVALKSRSSHRQIAPWMFLFMALGYTGGLLSLVMQKQPILESPHFWTGTALLGVLAINGLIALSGFAGNKDALRITHAYLGTLAISIMLIHGILGLKLGLSI
;
A
#
# COMPACT_ATOMS: atom_id res chain seq x y z
N MET A 1 -21.84 2.43 18.36
CA MET A 1 -20.44 2.86 18.28
C MET A 1 -19.98 2.71 16.84
N ASN A 2 -19.62 3.79 16.15
CA ASN A 2 -19.09 3.74 14.78
C ASN A 2 -17.54 3.70 14.78
N LEU A 3 -16.93 3.48 13.61
CA LEU A 3 -15.47 3.33 13.50
C LEU A 3 -14.72 4.59 13.96
N SER A 4 -15.25 5.78 13.67
CA SER A 4 -14.66 7.04 14.09
C SER A 4 -14.67 7.20 15.62
N GLU A 5 -15.77 6.83 16.28
CA GLU A 5 -15.89 6.83 17.74
C GLU A 5 -14.91 5.88 18.41
N LEU A 6 -14.61 4.74 17.79
CA LEU A 6 -13.64 3.77 18.30
C LEU A 6 -12.19 4.31 18.21
N LEU A 7 -11.88 5.09 17.17
CA LEU A 7 -10.56 5.67 16.94
C LEU A 7 -10.34 7.04 17.61
N GLU A 8 -11.42 7.69 18.04
CA GLU A 8 -11.41 9.02 18.67
C GLU A 8 -10.46 9.14 19.86
N PRO A 9 -10.32 8.16 20.78
CA PRO A 9 -9.37 8.26 21.89
C PRO A 9 -7.91 8.38 21.43
N ILE A 10 -7.55 7.73 20.32
CA ILE A 10 -6.21 7.83 19.74
C ILE A 10 -6.07 9.19 19.04
N ALA A 11 -7.06 9.57 18.23
CA ALA A 11 -7.04 10.83 17.50
C ALA A 11 -7.05 12.08 18.42
N SER A 12 -7.64 11.99 19.62
CA SER A 12 -7.64 13.08 20.60
C SER A 12 -6.25 13.27 21.22
N GLN A 13 -5.52 12.18 21.49
CA GLN A 13 -4.12 12.25 21.93
C GLN A 13 -3.24 12.91 20.88
N PHE A 14 -3.40 12.58 19.61
CA PHE A 14 -2.60 13.21 18.55
C PHE A 14 -2.98 14.68 18.33
N ARG A 15 -4.26 15.06 18.49
CA ARG A 15 -4.67 16.48 18.43
C ARG A 15 -4.11 17.31 19.59
N SER A 16 -3.95 16.72 20.78
CA SER A 16 -3.38 17.47 21.93
C SER A 16 -1.90 17.78 21.76
N LEU A 17 -1.19 17.12 20.83
CA LEU A 17 0.20 17.42 20.48
C LEU A 17 0.36 18.72 19.67
N GLY A 18 -0.73 19.33 19.21
CA GLY A 18 -0.68 20.59 18.45
C GLY A 18 0.00 20.44 17.08
N ILE A 19 -0.12 19.28 16.44
CA ILE A 19 0.45 19.03 15.11
C ILE A 19 -0.18 20.03 14.11
N PRO A 20 0.62 20.80 13.36
CA PRO A 20 0.11 21.75 12.37
C PRO A 20 -0.83 21.09 11.36
N GLU A 21 -1.85 21.83 10.94
CA GLU A 21 -2.83 21.38 9.95
C GLU A 21 -2.17 20.85 8.66
N PRO A 22 -1.17 21.52 8.06
CA PRO A 22 -0.57 21.03 6.82
C PRO A 22 0.09 19.65 6.98
N ILE A 23 0.64 19.36 8.16
CA ILE A 23 1.25 18.05 8.46
C ILE A 23 0.16 17.00 8.69
N THR A 24 -0.89 17.35 9.42
CA THR A 24 -2.02 16.45 9.67
C THR A 24 -2.75 16.08 8.37
N HIS A 25 -2.90 17.05 7.48
CA HIS A 25 -3.59 16.91 6.21
C HIS A 25 -2.71 16.22 5.15
N TRP A 26 -1.49 16.71 4.92
CA TRP A 26 -0.64 16.26 3.80
C TRP A 26 0.42 15.21 4.19
N GLY A 27 0.63 14.95 5.47
CA GLY A 27 1.66 14.00 5.93
C GLY A 27 1.46 12.59 5.36
N HIS A 28 0.25 12.05 5.45
CA HIS A 28 -0.09 10.75 4.85
C HIS A 28 0.13 10.72 3.32
N PRO A 29 -0.51 11.59 2.51
CA PRO A 29 -0.37 11.50 1.05
C PRO A 29 1.06 11.74 0.55
N VAL A 30 1.85 12.61 1.21
CA VAL A 30 3.26 12.81 0.84
C VAL A 30 4.08 11.56 1.09
N MET A 31 3.98 10.96 2.29
CA MET A 31 4.72 9.75 2.63
C MET A 31 4.29 8.56 1.76
N MET A 32 2.99 8.43 1.50
CA MET A 32 2.49 7.38 0.62
C MET A 32 2.88 7.60 -0.84
N GLY A 33 2.95 8.84 -1.31
CA GLY A 33 3.48 9.17 -2.63
C GLY A 33 4.90 8.63 -2.82
N ILE A 34 5.77 8.78 -1.81
CA ILE A 34 7.13 8.23 -1.85
C ILE A 34 7.10 6.70 -1.92
N VAL A 35 6.33 6.04 -1.04
CA VAL A 35 6.24 4.57 -1.01
C VAL A 35 5.73 4.03 -2.35
N VAL A 36 4.66 4.60 -2.89
CA VAL A 36 4.05 4.16 -4.15
C VAL A 36 4.98 4.40 -5.33
N LEU A 37 5.52 5.61 -5.47
CA LEU A 37 6.34 5.99 -6.63
C LEU A 37 7.72 5.32 -6.61
N ALA A 38 8.38 5.24 -5.45
CA ALA A 38 9.70 4.65 -5.35
C ALA A 38 9.62 3.12 -5.20
N MET A 39 8.99 2.64 -4.14
CA MET A 39 8.97 1.21 -3.83
C MET A 39 8.00 0.46 -4.73
N GLY A 40 6.80 1.00 -4.97
CA GLY A 40 5.80 0.39 -5.86
C GLY A 40 6.35 0.18 -7.28
N SER A 41 6.94 1.21 -7.88
CA SER A 41 7.58 1.12 -9.20
C SER A 41 8.73 0.11 -9.21
N THR A 42 9.59 0.15 -8.20
CA THR A 42 10.73 -0.79 -8.10
C THR A 42 10.25 -2.23 -7.99
N VAL A 43 9.29 -2.52 -7.11
CA VAL A 43 8.72 -3.86 -6.91
C VAL A 43 8.07 -4.37 -8.18
N ALA A 44 7.29 -3.54 -8.87
CA ALA A 44 6.66 -3.87 -10.14
C ALA A 44 7.72 -4.22 -11.21
N TYR A 45 8.70 -3.34 -11.38
CA TYR A 45 9.77 -3.50 -12.36
C TYR A 45 10.63 -4.74 -12.09
N THR A 46 11.16 -4.91 -10.88
CA THR A 46 12.02 -6.04 -10.55
C THR A 46 11.26 -7.37 -10.56
N GLY A 47 9.96 -7.36 -10.26
CA GLY A 47 9.09 -8.53 -10.37
C GLY A 47 8.98 -9.03 -11.81
N TRP A 48 8.64 -8.13 -12.74
CA TRP A 48 8.52 -8.47 -14.16
C TRP A 48 9.87 -8.75 -14.82
N GLN A 49 10.90 -7.96 -14.52
CA GLN A 49 12.24 -8.20 -15.06
C GLN A 49 12.80 -9.55 -14.59
N GLY A 50 12.58 -9.92 -13.31
CA GLY A 50 12.93 -11.24 -12.81
C GLY A 50 12.23 -12.39 -13.53
N ARG A 51 11.08 -12.14 -14.16
CA ARG A 51 10.32 -13.14 -14.92
C ARG A 51 10.73 -13.20 -16.40
N LEU A 52 10.95 -12.04 -17.03
CA LEU A 52 11.07 -11.92 -18.49
C LEU A 52 12.52 -11.81 -19.00
N ALA A 53 13.48 -11.45 -18.13
CA ALA A 53 14.87 -11.29 -18.56
C ALA A 53 15.47 -12.60 -19.09
N SER A 54 16.08 -12.53 -20.28
CA SER A 54 16.79 -13.66 -20.90
C SER A 54 18.16 -13.89 -20.26
N ASP A 55 18.80 -12.82 -19.78
CA ASP A 55 20.04 -12.89 -19.02
C ASP A 55 19.77 -13.44 -17.61
N LYS A 56 20.48 -14.53 -17.27
CA LYS A 56 20.29 -15.24 -16.00
C LYS A 56 20.72 -14.41 -14.79
N GLU A 57 21.80 -13.64 -14.88
CA GLU A 57 22.29 -12.80 -13.78
C GLU A 57 21.31 -11.66 -13.51
N VAL A 58 20.81 -11.02 -14.57
CA VAL A 58 19.79 -9.96 -14.47
C VAL A 58 18.50 -10.49 -13.84
N ALA A 59 18.04 -11.67 -14.26
CA ALA A 59 16.85 -12.31 -13.70
C ALA A 59 17.03 -12.63 -12.21
N LEU A 60 18.17 -13.21 -11.82
CA LEU A 60 18.47 -13.56 -10.43
C LEU A 60 18.57 -12.32 -9.53
N LYS A 61 19.30 -11.29 -9.98
CA LYS A 61 19.42 -10.01 -9.26
C LYS A 61 18.05 -9.37 -9.06
N SER A 62 17.24 -9.32 -10.11
CA SER A 62 15.89 -8.72 -10.05
C SER A 62 14.96 -9.48 -9.11
N ARG A 63 14.99 -10.83 -9.11
CA ARG A 63 14.22 -11.65 -8.15
C ARG A 63 14.67 -11.42 -6.71
N SER A 64 15.98 -11.30 -6.48
CA SER A 64 16.54 -11.01 -5.16
C SER A 64 16.07 -9.65 -4.66
N SER A 65 16.22 -8.60 -5.47
CA SER A 65 15.75 -7.25 -5.14
C SER A 65 14.24 -7.21 -4.89
N HIS A 66 13.43 -7.86 -5.74
CA HIS A 66 11.99 -7.96 -5.54
C HIS A 66 11.64 -8.59 -4.18
N ARG A 67 12.27 -9.71 -3.84
CA ARG A 67 12.06 -10.42 -2.57
C ARG A 67 12.47 -9.58 -1.36
N GLN A 68 13.48 -8.71 -1.49
CA GLN A 68 13.91 -7.83 -0.42
C GLN A 68 12.96 -6.63 -0.23
N ILE A 69 12.52 -5.99 -1.31
CA ILE A 69 11.79 -4.71 -1.24
C ILE A 69 10.28 -4.91 -1.06
N ALA A 70 9.69 -5.94 -1.67
CA ALA A 70 8.23 -6.13 -1.66
C ALA A 70 7.63 -6.27 -0.24
N PRO A 71 8.25 -6.99 0.72
CA PRO A 71 7.75 -7.05 2.10
C PRO A 71 7.76 -5.68 2.79
N TRP A 72 8.80 -4.86 2.56
CA TRP A 72 8.87 -3.51 3.12
C TRP A 72 7.82 -2.60 2.50
N MET A 73 7.58 -2.71 1.20
CA MET A 73 6.49 -1.99 0.54
C MET A 73 5.16 -2.34 1.21
N PHE A 74 4.85 -3.63 1.39
CA PHE A 74 3.63 -4.05 2.08
C PHE A 74 3.53 -3.47 3.50
N LEU A 75 4.61 -3.53 4.28
CA LEU A 75 4.63 -2.98 5.63
C LEU A 75 4.33 -1.48 5.64
N PHE A 76 5.00 -0.70 4.78
CA PHE A 76 4.76 0.75 4.71
C PHE A 76 3.38 1.09 4.17
N MET A 77 2.81 0.29 3.26
CA MET A 77 1.41 0.43 2.84
C MET A 77 0.46 0.19 4.02
N ALA A 78 0.71 -0.82 4.86
CA ALA A 78 -0.12 -1.12 6.03
C ALA A 78 -0.02 -0.02 7.12
N LEU A 79 1.19 0.49 7.38
CA LEU A 79 1.38 1.65 8.27
C LEU A 79 0.78 2.93 7.68
N GLY A 80 0.86 3.09 6.36
CA GLY A 80 0.21 4.17 5.64
C GLY A 80 -1.30 4.16 5.84
N TYR A 81 -1.93 2.99 5.73
CA TYR A 81 -3.36 2.82 5.92
C TYR A 81 -3.82 3.24 7.33
N THR A 82 -3.07 2.87 8.38
CA THR A 82 -3.39 3.33 9.73
C THR A 82 -3.19 4.84 9.90
N GLY A 83 -2.14 5.40 9.30
CA GLY A 83 -1.90 6.85 9.27
C GLY A 83 -3.00 7.64 8.55
N GLY A 84 -3.50 7.12 7.42
CA GLY A 84 -4.61 7.74 6.67
C GLY A 84 -5.91 7.74 7.46
N LEU A 85 -6.22 6.61 8.13
CA LEU A 85 -7.36 6.53 9.05
C LEU A 85 -7.25 7.54 10.19
N LEU A 86 -6.09 7.62 10.84
CA LEU A 86 -5.85 8.56 11.93
C LEU A 86 -5.99 10.01 11.46
N SER A 87 -5.44 10.35 10.29
CA SER A 87 -5.55 11.68 9.68
C SER A 87 -7.00 12.10 9.45
N LEU A 88 -7.85 11.21 8.92
CA LEU A 88 -9.28 11.50 8.74
C LEU A 88 -10.00 11.74 10.07
N VAL A 89 -9.74 10.92 11.09
CA VAL A 89 -10.39 11.07 12.40
C VAL A 89 -9.91 12.34 13.11
N MET A 90 -8.63 12.68 13.01
CA MET A 90 -8.09 13.95 13.53
C MET A 90 -8.76 15.16 12.88
N GLN A 91 -9.10 15.07 11.60
CA GLN A 91 -9.77 16.12 10.83
C GLN A 91 -11.30 16.03 10.85
N LYS A 92 -11.88 15.13 11.66
CA LYS A 92 -13.34 14.94 11.80
C LYS A 92 -14.07 14.59 10.49
N GLN A 93 -13.38 13.92 9.57
CA GLN A 93 -13.94 13.47 8.30
C GLN A 93 -14.57 12.07 8.40
N PRO A 94 -15.63 11.78 7.61
CA PRO A 94 -16.23 10.45 7.56
C PRO A 94 -15.29 9.43 6.91
N ILE A 95 -15.04 8.30 7.58
CA ILE A 95 -14.08 7.29 7.11
C ILE A 95 -14.65 6.45 5.96
N LEU A 96 -15.84 5.87 6.15
CA LEU A 96 -16.39 4.81 5.27
C LEU A 96 -17.04 5.34 3.98
N GLU A 97 -17.19 6.65 3.85
CA GLU A 97 -17.81 7.28 2.67
C GLU A 97 -16.81 7.49 1.53
N SER A 98 -15.51 7.42 1.82
CA SER A 98 -14.48 7.72 0.83
C SER A 98 -14.15 6.51 -0.06
N PRO A 99 -14.19 6.64 -1.40
CA PRO A 99 -13.66 5.62 -2.31
C PRO A 99 -12.17 5.33 -2.07
N HIS A 100 -11.41 6.30 -1.55
CA HIS A 100 -10.00 6.11 -1.19
C HIS A 100 -9.84 5.08 -0.05
N PHE A 101 -10.70 5.12 0.96
CA PHE A 101 -10.70 4.14 2.05
C PHE A 101 -10.91 2.72 1.52
N TRP A 102 -11.96 2.50 0.71
CA TRP A 102 -12.29 1.17 0.18
C TRP A 102 -11.23 0.62 -0.77
N THR A 103 -10.66 1.47 -1.62
CA THR A 103 -9.55 1.05 -2.50
C THR A 103 -8.27 0.73 -1.71
N GLY A 104 -8.01 1.44 -0.60
CA GLY A 104 -6.90 1.13 0.30
C GLY A 104 -7.08 -0.23 1.00
N THR A 105 -8.29 -0.51 1.49
CA THR A 105 -8.64 -1.81 2.09
C THR A 105 -8.48 -2.95 1.09
N ALA A 106 -9.01 -2.78 -0.12
CA ALA A 106 -8.89 -3.77 -1.19
C ALA A 106 -7.41 -4.00 -1.57
N LEU A 107 -6.63 -2.93 -1.71
CA LEU A 107 -5.21 -3.00 -2.03
C LEU A 107 -4.43 -3.81 -0.99
N LEU A 108 -4.62 -3.54 0.30
CA LEU A 108 -3.96 -4.30 1.36
C LEU A 108 -4.36 -5.78 1.36
N GLY A 109 -5.64 -6.08 1.13
CA GLY A 109 -6.12 -7.45 1.00
C GLY A 109 -5.45 -8.19 -0.16
N VAL A 110 -5.40 -7.56 -1.34
CA VAL A 110 -4.74 -8.12 -2.52
C VAL A 110 -3.23 -8.32 -2.28
N LEU A 111 -2.54 -7.34 -1.71
CA LEU A 111 -1.11 -7.46 -1.39
C LEU A 111 -0.83 -8.54 -0.35
N ALA A 112 -1.69 -8.68 0.68
CA ALA A 112 -1.56 -9.72 1.69
C ALA A 112 -1.71 -11.12 1.08
N ILE A 113 -2.74 -11.34 0.27
CA ILE A 113 -2.93 -12.60 -0.46
C ILE A 113 -1.72 -12.88 -1.36
N ASN A 114 -1.27 -11.87 -2.10
CA ASN A 114 -0.12 -12.00 -3.00
C ASN A 114 1.18 -12.37 -2.27
N GLY A 115 1.41 -11.74 -1.12
CA GLY A 115 2.53 -12.04 -0.22
C GLY A 115 2.45 -13.44 0.37
N LEU A 116 1.27 -13.90 0.80
CA LEU A 116 1.05 -15.25 1.33
C LEU A 116 1.34 -16.32 0.28
N ILE A 117 0.97 -16.11 -0.99
CA ILE A 117 1.32 -17.02 -2.10
C ILE A 117 2.85 -17.19 -2.17
N ALA A 118 3.61 -16.09 -2.12
CA ALA A 118 5.07 -16.13 -2.17
C ALA A 118 5.69 -16.73 -0.90
N LEU A 119 5.18 -16.41 0.29
CA LEU A 119 5.66 -16.93 1.57
C LEU A 119 5.45 -18.43 1.71
N SER A 120 4.39 -18.98 1.12
CA SER A 120 4.14 -20.43 1.05
C SER A 120 5.13 -21.19 0.15
N GLY A 121 6.10 -20.50 -0.47
CA GLY A 121 6.99 -21.09 -1.47
C GLY A 121 6.24 -21.54 -2.73
N PHE A 122 5.15 -20.86 -3.07
CA PHE A 122 4.24 -21.23 -4.16
C PHE A 122 3.71 -22.67 -4.03
N ALA A 123 3.43 -23.11 -2.80
CA ALA A 123 2.96 -24.46 -2.43
C ALA A 123 3.74 -25.59 -3.12
N GLY A 124 5.07 -25.54 -3.02
CA GLY A 124 5.96 -26.48 -3.69
C GLY A 124 6.28 -26.08 -5.14
N ASN A 125 6.53 -24.79 -5.38
CA ASN A 125 7.00 -24.28 -6.67
C ASN A 125 6.01 -24.45 -7.84
N LYS A 126 4.69 -24.44 -7.60
CA LYS A 126 3.68 -24.63 -8.65
C LYS A 126 3.65 -23.44 -9.62
N ASP A 127 3.75 -23.73 -10.92
CA ASP A 127 3.74 -22.70 -11.97
C ASP A 127 2.46 -21.85 -11.97
N ALA A 128 1.31 -22.47 -11.75
CA ALA A 128 0.04 -21.76 -11.64
C ALA A 128 0.07 -20.68 -10.54
N LEU A 129 0.63 -20.99 -9.36
CA LEU A 129 0.73 -20.01 -8.27
C LEU A 129 1.76 -18.91 -8.57
N ARG A 130 2.83 -19.22 -9.29
CA ARG A 130 3.79 -18.21 -9.77
C ARG A 130 3.16 -17.24 -10.76
N ILE A 131 2.32 -17.76 -11.65
CA ILE A 131 1.56 -16.95 -12.61
C ILE A 131 0.52 -16.10 -11.87
N THR A 132 -0.25 -16.70 -10.97
CA THR A 132 -1.22 -15.98 -10.13
C THR A 132 -0.55 -14.85 -9.36
N HIS A 133 0.61 -15.10 -8.74
CA HIS A 133 1.36 -14.07 -8.01
C HIS A 133 1.76 -12.88 -8.90
N ALA A 134 2.21 -13.15 -10.14
CA ALA A 134 2.61 -12.09 -11.06
C ALA A 134 1.42 -11.21 -11.49
N TYR A 135 0.29 -11.81 -11.85
CA TYR A 135 -0.90 -11.07 -12.27
C TYR A 135 -1.61 -10.40 -11.10
N LEU A 136 -1.67 -11.05 -9.93
CA LEU A 136 -2.22 -10.45 -8.71
C LEU A 136 -1.35 -9.27 -8.24
N GLY A 137 -0.03 -9.37 -8.37
CA GLY A 137 0.89 -8.25 -8.16
C GLY A 137 0.64 -7.09 -9.12
N THR A 138 0.39 -7.37 -10.40
CA THR A 138 0.05 -6.34 -11.38
C THR A 138 -1.29 -5.67 -11.06
N LEU A 139 -2.30 -6.45 -10.66
CA LEU A 139 -3.57 -5.92 -10.18
C LEU A 139 -3.36 -5.00 -8.97
N ALA A 140 -2.53 -5.40 -7.99
CA ALA A 140 -2.22 -4.58 -6.84
C ALA A 140 -1.60 -3.23 -7.23
N ILE A 141 -0.65 -3.21 -8.18
CA ILE A 141 -0.04 -1.97 -8.67
C ILE A 141 -1.08 -1.08 -9.37
N SER A 142 -1.97 -1.64 -10.18
CA SER A 142 -3.06 -0.87 -10.79
C SER A 142 -4.00 -0.25 -9.76
N ILE A 143 -4.41 -1.03 -8.75
CA ILE A 143 -5.24 -0.52 -7.64
C ILE A 143 -4.47 0.56 -6.87
N MET A 144 -3.16 0.39 -6.65
CA MET A 144 -2.31 1.35 -5.94
C MET A 144 -2.26 2.71 -6.64
N LEU A 145 -2.17 2.74 -7.98
CA LEU A 145 -2.23 3.98 -8.75
C LEU A 145 -3.61 4.66 -8.64
N ILE A 146 -4.69 3.89 -8.79
CA ILE A 146 -6.06 4.39 -8.65
C ILE A 146 -6.28 4.94 -7.22
N HIS A 147 -5.82 4.20 -6.21
CA HIS A 147 -5.90 4.59 -4.81
C HIS A 147 -5.17 5.90 -4.54
N GLY A 148 -3.98 6.09 -5.12
CA GLY A 148 -3.23 7.35 -5.04
C GLY A 148 -3.97 8.54 -5.66
N ILE A 149 -4.58 8.36 -6.84
CA ILE A 149 -5.40 9.40 -7.49
C ILE A 149 -6.60 9.77 -6.61
N LEU A 150 -7.30 8.77 -6.07
CA LEU A 150 -8.43 8.98 -5.16
C LEU A 150 -7.99 9.67 -3.86
N GLY A 151 -6.79 9.37 -3.36
CA GLY A 151 -6.23 10.01 -2.16
C GLY A 151 -5.92 11.48 -2.39
N LEU A 152 -5.31 11.82 -3.54
CA LEU A 152 -5.10 13.21 -3.93
C LEU A 152 -6.42 13.96 -4.09
N LYS A 153 -7.42 13.34 -4.73
CA LYS A 153 -8.77 13.93 -4.87
C LYS A 153 -9.41 14.17 -3.50
N LEU A 154 -9.27 13.23 -2.56
CA LEU A 154 -9.80 13.37 -1.20
C LEU A 154 -9.12 14.52 -0.47
N GLY A 155 -7.79 14.58 -0.46
CA GLY A 155 -7.04 15.66 0.19
C GLY A 155 -7.44 17.05 -0.34
N LEU A 156 -7.57 17.20 -1.66
CA LEU A 156 -8.02 18.47 -2.25
C LEU A 156 -9.48 18.86 -1.93
N SER A 157 -10.27 17.96 -1.32
CA SER A 157 -11.69 18.17 -1.05
C SER A 157 -12.05 18.37 0.43
N ILE A 158 -11.10 18.16 1.34
CA ILE A 158 -11.31 18.20 2.80
C ILE A 158 -10.60 19.36 3.47
#